data_AF-A0A4Q5PY39-F1
#
_entry.id   AF-A0A4Q5PY39-F1
#
_cell.length_a   1.000
_cell.length_b   1.000
_cell.length_c   1.000
_cell.angle_alpha   90.00
_cell.angle_beta   90.00
_cell.angle_gamma   90.00
#
_symmetry.space_group_name_H-M   'P 1'
#
loop_
_entity.id
_entity.type
_entity.pdbx_description
1 polymer ?
#
loop_
_entity_poly.entity_id
_entity_poly.type
_entity_poly.pdbx_seq_one_letter_code
_entity_poly.pdbx_strand_id
1 'polypeptide(L)'
;MGLPQELKEELATSLSEVLRPAEAGKTIEQIDKVYDWYSEFVETDNFNSLGEEYQDIAGQIIIDFTALVKYKQNTNPEDWNATTLTEYIETTVEEKYLEEEEYFTSISPVLTAFFAFLAQKSYIKNANELKKKVAKMGLDFKKAYEQINADEEEDEEDEATSEDLLQELQELYVEYEQSEYFQNLSEFQQSAAFGILVNFTDFAFQFHNITPDKWNPDNVEKVCLTSLPKSFPADEETFEAMVPILKSFMRYLESEDLQENTDRIVNRLDKIERKMIEKAIDEDNWDANKTIMMMGLEQGIDLTNEFEMKDFIEENKDEIQKKMQRFQSTKQETSSPILNEMFKYMSEASHETVFRSEPKIGRNDPCLCGSGKKYKKCCG
;
A
#
# COMPACT_ATOMS: atom_id res chain seq x y z
N MET A 1 27.89 14.56 -26.49
CA MET A 1 26.75 14.20 -27.36
C MET A 1 25.43 14.75 -26.82
N GLY A 2 25.41 15.45 -25.68
CA GLY A 2 24.20 15.91 -25.02
C GLY A 2 23.37 14.77 -24.46
N LEU A 3 22.61 15.05 -23.41
CA LEU A 3 21.60 14.15 -22.88
C LEU A 3 20.51 13.93 -23.96
N PRO A 4 20.09 12.67 -24.22
CA PRO A 4 18.98 12.36 -25.13
C PRO A 4 17.72 13.17 -24.82
N GLN A 5 16.98 13.54 -25.86
CA GLN A 5 15.81 14.40 -25.74
C GLN A 5 14.72 13.79 -24.85
N GLU A 6 14.52 12.48 -24.91
CA GLU A 6 13.55 11.74 -24.08
C GLU A 6 13.90 11.85 -22.59
N LEU A 7 15.18 11.63 -22.23
CA LEU A 7 15.66 11.78 -20.85
C LEU A 7 15.59 13.25 -20.37
N LYS A 8 15.79 14.23 -21.26
CA LYS A 8 15.59 15.65 -20.92
C LYS A 8 14.15 15.95 -20.55
N GLU A 9 13.19 15.36 -21.25
CA GLU A 9 11.75 15.56 -21.02
C GLU A 9 11.27 14.86 -19.73
N GLU A 10 11.77 13.66 -19.46
CA GLU A 10 11.52 12.92 -18.22
C GLU A 10 12.06 13.65 -16.99
N LEU A 11 13.32 14.11 -17.06
CA LEU A 11 13.91 14.94 -16.00
C LEU A 11 13.17 16.26 -15.83
N ALA A 12 12.74 16.91 -16.92
CA ALA A 12 11.98 18.15 -16.82
C ALA A 12 10.64 17.95 -16.11
N THR A 13 9.97 16.83 -16.36
CA THR A 13 8.72 16.46 -15.69
C THR A 13 8.98 16.25 -14.20
N SER A 14 9.91 15.35 -13.85
CA SER A 14 10.23 15.01 -12.46
C SER A 14 10.72 16.21 -11.65
N LEU A 15 11.61 17.03 -12.21
CA LEU A 15 12.13 18.22 -11.51
C LEU A 15 11.06 19.31 -11.35
N SER A 16 10.05 19.39 -12.23
CA SER A 16 9.01 20.41 -12.13
C SER A 16 8.05 20.21 -10.96
N GLU A 17 8.00 19.00 -10.40
CA GLU A 17 7.21 18.69 -9.20
C GLU A 17 7.82 19.30 -7.93
N VAL A 18 9.15 19.47 -7.92
CA VAL A 18 9.91 19.87 -6.73
C VAL A 18 10.66 21.21 -6.87
N LEU A 19 10.86 21.70 -8.11
CA LEU A 19 11.60 22.93 -8.40
C LEU A 19 10.82 23.91 -9.24
N ARG A 20 11.14 25.21 -9.10
CA ARG A 20 10.59 26.23 -9.99
C ARG A 20 11.15 26.06 -11.41
N PRO A 21 10.41 26.44 -12.47
CA PRO A 21 10.83 26.22 -13.86
C PRO A 21 12.24 26.73 -14.21
N ALA A 22 12.65 27.88 -13.65
CA ALA A 22 13.98 28.44 -13.86
C ALA A 22 15.11 27.66 -13.15
N GLU A 23 14.80 26.96 -12.05
CA GLU A 23 15.74 26.12 -11.30
C GLU A 23 15.83 24.73 -11.93
N ALA A 24 14.70 24.16 -12.37
CA ALA A 24 14.65 22.93 -13.15
C ALA A 24 15.47 23.05 -14.45
N GLY A 25 15.30 24.13 -15.22
CA GLY A 25 16.06 24.36 -16.45
C GLY A 25 17.58 24.45 -16.24
N LYS A 26 18.02 25.12 -15.16
CA LYS A 26 19.45 25.19 -14.79
C LYS A 26 20.01 23.85 -14.32
N THR A 27 19.18 23.02 -13.70
CA THR A 27 19.56 21.68 -13.24
C THR A 27 19.75 20.76 -14.44
N ILE A 28 18.83 20.81 -15.41
CA ILE A 28 18.94 20.06 -16.67
C ILE A 28 20.19 20.47 -17.46
N GLU A 29 20.54 21.76 -17.52
CA GLU A 29 21.77 22.22 -18.19
C GLU A 29 23.05 21.63 -17.55
N GLN A 30 23.08 21.52 -16.22
CA GLN A 30 24.21 20.88 -15.54
C GLN A 30 24.23 19.36 -15.75
N ILE A 31 23.07 18.70 -15.73
CA ILE A 31 22.97 17.27 -16.02
C ILE A 31 23.41 16.99 -17.47
N ASP A 32 23.01 17.81 -18.44
CA ASP A 32 23.43 17.72 -19.85
C ASP A 32 24.97 17.76 -19.97
N LYS A 33 25.61 18.66 -19.22
CA LYS A 33 27.06 18.77 -19.16
C LYS A 33 27.72 17.55 -18.51
N VAL A 34 27.19 17.07 -17.38
CA VAL A 34 27.73 15.88 -16.72
C VAL A 34 27.51 14.63 -17.58
N TYR A 35 26.43 14.58 -18.36
CA TYR A 35 26.18 13.52 -19.31
C TYR A 35 27.20 13.48 -20.44
N ASP A 36 27.71 14.62 -20.90
CA ASP A 36 28.86 14.66 -21.81
C ASP A 36 30.10 14.03 -21.19
N TRP A 37 30.37 14.30 -19.91
CA TRP A 37 31.47 13.64 -19.18
C TRP A 37 31.24 12.15 -19.00
N TYR A 38 30.00 11.73 -18.73
CA TYR A 38 29.61 10.32 -18.64
C TYR A 38 29.80 9.59 -19.98
N SER A 39 29.39 10.21 -21.10
CA SER A 39 29.58 9.66 -22.44
C SER A 39 31.06 9.45 -22.80
N GLU A 40 31.96 10.27 -22.26
CA GLU A 40 33.40 10.02 -22.37
C GLU A 40 33.90 8.97 -21.39
N PHE A 41 33.33 8.93 -20.19
CA PHE A 41 33.72 8.02 -19.11
C PHE A 41 33.50 6.55 -19.50
N VAL A 42 32.36 6.24 -20.13
CA VAL A 42 32.01 4.88 -20.56
C VAL A 42 33.01 4.26 -21.54
N GLU A 43 33.76 5.10 -22.27
CA GLU A 43 34.81 4.67 -23.21
C GLU A 43 36.19 4.48 -22.54
N THR A 44 36.29 4.59 -21.20
CA THR A 44 37.57 4.56 -20.50
C THR A 44 37.81 3.29 -19.68
N ASP A 45 39.09 2.99 -19.44
CA ASP A 45 39.50 1.90 -18.53
C ASP A 45 38.94 2.07 -17.11
N ASN A 46 38.66 3.31 -16.67
CA ASN A 46 38.04 3.54 -15.36
C ASN A 46 36.62 2.94 -15.31
N PHE A 47 35.83 3.07 -16.37
CA PHE A 47 34.50 2.48 -16.47
C PHE A 47 34.57 0.98 -16.70
N ASN A 48 35.41 0.52 -17.64
CA ASN A 48 35.58 -0.90 -17.93
C ASN A 48 36.14 -1.73 -16.76
N SER A 49 36.69 -1.06 -15.73
CA SER A 49 37.14 -1.70 -14.50
C SER A 49 36.03 -1.93 -13.46
N LEU A 50 34.84 -1.38 -13.67
CA LEU A 50 33.65 -1.64 -12.87
C LEU A 50 33.07 -3.03 -13.22
N GLY A 51 32.45 -3.71 -12.24
CA GLY A 51 31.62 -4.89 -12.50
C GLY A 51 30.47 -4.55 -13.44
N GLU A 52 29.97 -5.54 -14.19
CA GLU A 52 28.86 -5.33 -15.15
C GLU A 52 27.63 -4.76 -14.43
N GLU A 53 27.36 -5.24 -13.22
CA GLU A 53 26.30 -4.77 -12.33
C GLU A 53 26.39 -3.27 -12.01
N TYR A 54 27.61 -2.73 -11.91
CA TYR A 54 27.83 -1.30 -11.63
C TYR A 54 27.79 -0.45 -12.89
N GLN A 55 28.12 -1.03 -14.04
CA GLN A 55 28.10 -0.33 -15.33
C GLN A 55 26.65 0.02 -15.72
N ASP A 56 25.71 -0.90 -15.48
CA ASP A 56 24.29 -0.73 -15.85
C ASP A 56 23.63 0.45 -15.12
N ILE A 57 24.01 0.69 -13.86
CA ILE A 57 23.43 1.75 -13.01
C ILE A 57 24.32 2.98 -12.85
N ALA A 58 25.53 2.98 -13.42
CA ALA A 58 26.48 4.07 -13.26
C ALA A 58 25.93 5.42 -13.73
N GLY A 59 25.21 5.42 -14.86
CA GLY A 59 24.60 6.62 -15.41
C GLY A 59 23.59 7.25 -14.44
N GLN A 60 22.74 6.41 -13.84
CA GLN A 60 21.72 6.85 -12.88
C GLN A 60 22.35 7.47 -11.63
N ILE A 61 23.32 6.80 -11.02
CA ILE A 61 24.04 7.30 -9.82
C ILE A 61 24.68 8.67 -10.08
N ILE A 62 25.30 8.86 -11.26
CA ILE A 62 25.96 10.13 -11.61
C ILE A 62 24.94 11.25 -11.85
N ILE A 63 23.81 10.94 -12.48
CA ILE A 63 22.72 11.90 -12.70
C ILE A 63 22.08 12.31 -11.37
N ASP A 64 21.77 11.34 -10.50
CA ASP A 64 21.18 11.57 -9.17
C ASP A 64 22.10 12.42 -8.29
N PHE A 65 23.40 12.09 -8.28
CA PHE A 65 24.41 12.89 -7.61
C PHE A 65 24.40 14.35 -8.09
N THR A 66 24.33 14.55 -9.41
CA THR A 66 24.32 15.89 -10.01
C THR A 66 23.07 16.67 -9.65
N ALA A 67 21.90 16.03 -9.76
CA ALA A 67 20.61 16.64 -9.48
C ALA A 67 20.50 17.05 -8.00
N LEU A 68 20.87 16.16 -7.08
CA LEU A 68 20.78 16.41 -5.63
C LEU A 68 21.75 17.50 -5.16
N VAL A 69 23.01 17.47 -5.62
CA VAL A 69 23.98 18.53 -5.28
C VAL A 69 23.51 19.89 -5.80
N LYS A 70 22.89 19.92 -6.98
CA LYS A 70 22.31 21.14 -7.53
C LYS A 70 21.12 21.61 -6.71
N TYR A 71 20.20 20.70 -6.37
CA TYR A 71 19.01 21.01 -5.59
C TYR A 71 19.35 21.61 -4.22
N LYS A 72 20.24 20.98 -3.45
CA LYS A 72 20.55 21.41 -2.07
C LYS A 72 21.54 22.58 -2.01
N GLN A 73 22.61 22.55 -2.79
CA GLN A 73 23.71 23.53 -2.68
C GLN A 73 23.78 24.56 -3.81
N ASN A 74 22.97 24.42 -4.86
CA ASN A 74 23.02 25.27 -6.05
C ASN A 74 24.44 25.39 -6.66
N THR A 75 25.24 24.31 -6.56
CA THR A 75 26.64 24.29 -6.97
C THR A 75 26.79 23.80 -8.42
N ASN A 76 27.83 24.26 -9.13
CA ASN A 76 28.14 23.76 -10.48
C ASN A 76 29.06 22.53 -10.40
N PRO A 77 29.00 21.62 -11.39
CA PRO A 77 29.85 20.43 -11.42
C PRO A 77 31.35 20.68 -11.23
N GLU A 78 31.87 21.79 -11.74
CA GLU A 78 33.28 22.17 -11.62
C GLU A 78 33.73 22.53 -10.20
N ASP A 79 32.77 22.87 -9.34
CA ASP A 79 32.98 23.34 -7.97
C ASP A 79 32.67 22.26 -6.92
N TRP A 80 32.33 21.04 -7.36
CA TRP A 80 32.13 19.90 -6.48
C TRP A 80 33.32 19.67 -5.55
N ASN A 81 33.01 19.32 -4.30
CA ASN A 81 33.98 19.23 -3.22
C ASN A 81 33.50 18.26 -2.12
N ALA A 82 34.29 18.12 -1.08
CA ALA A 82 33.99 17.21 0.02
C ALA A 82 32.60 17.44 0.66
N THR A 83 32.12 18.68 0.74
CA THR A 83 30.81 19.02 1.31
C THR A 83 29.68 18.55 0.41
N THR A 84 29.77 18.81 -0.91
CA THR A 84 28.75 18.36 -1.88
C THR A 84 28.58 16.85 -1.86
N LEU A 85 29.68 16.12 -1.68
CA LEU A 85 29.65 14.67 -1.55
C LEU A 85 28.97 14.20 -0.25
N THR A 86 29.30 14.80 0.90
CA THR A 86 28.69 14.41 2.17
C THR A 86 27.18 14.63 2.17
N GLU A 87 26.71 15.74 1.59
CA GLU A 87 25.28 16.06 1.61
C GLU A 87 24.45 15.19 0.65
N TYR A 88 25.00 14.84 -0.53
CA TYR A 88 24.36 13.83 -1.39
C TYR A 88 24.16 12.52 -0.64
N ILE A 89 25.16 12.12 0.14
CA ILE A 89 25.15 10.87 0.90
C ILE A 89 24.11 10.91 2.01
N GLU A 90 24.15 11.94 2.86
CA GLU A 90 23.17 12.12 3.94
C GLU A 90 21.75 12.13 3.37
N THR A 91 21.53 12.85 2.27
CA THR A 91 20.21 12.94 1.63
C THR A 91 19.78 11.62 0.99
N THR A 92 20.69 10.90 0.32
CA THR A 92 20.37 9.62 -0.33
C THR A 92 20.06 8.53 0.71
N VAL A 93 20.73 8.57 1.86
CA VAL A 93 20.45 7.69 3.00
C VAL A 93 19.14 8.07 3.70
N GLU A 94 18.79 9.36 3.79
CA GLU A 94 17.55 9.82 4.43
C GLU A 94 16.29 9.69 3.55
N GLU A 95 16.40 9.94 2.24
CA GLU A 95 15.25 10.02 1.31
C GLU A 95 14.90 8.67 0.66
N LYS A 96 15.86 7.74 0.51
CA LYS A 96 15.59 6.37 0.04
C LYS A 96 15.69 5.40 1.23
N TYR A 97 14.55 5.04 1.81
CA TYR A 97 14.48 3.82 2.62
C TYR A 97 14.69 2.61 1.70
N LEU A 98 15.96 2.23 1.52
CA LEU A 98 16.54 0.88 1.46
C LEU A 98 15.92 -0.24 0.61
N GLU A 99 15.08 0.04 -0.38
CA GLU A 99 14.53 -1.05 -1.22
C GLU A 99 15.54 -1.70 -2.21
N GLU A 100 16.74 -1.12 -2.42
CA GLU A 100 17.71 -1.60 -3.42
C GLU A 100 19.17 -1.66 -2.90
N GLU A 101 19.54 -2.74 -2.19
CA GLU A 101 20.92 -3.02 -1.71
C GLU A 101 21.97 -2.80 -2.81
N GLU A 102 21.64 -3.26 -4.02
CA GLU A 102 22.49 -3.20 -5.20
C GLU A 102 22.78 -1.75 -5.61
N TYR A 103 21.79 -0.84 -5.57
CA TYR A 103 22.01 0.56 -5.90
C TYR A 103 23.01 1.22 -4.92
N PHE A 104 22.81 0.98 -3.62
CA PHE A 104 23.59 1.65 -2.59
C PHE A 104 25.03 1.17 -2.50
N THR A 105 25.24 -0.14 -2.59
CA THR A 105 26.58 -0.75 -2.64
C THR A 105 27.37 -0.31 -3.88
N SER A 106 26.67 0.16 -4.93
CA SER A 106 27.24 0.62 -6.20
C SER A 106 27.64 2.10 -6.22
N ILE A 107 27.12 2.94 -5.33
CA ILE A 107 27.45 4.37 -5.27
C ILE A 107 28.96 4.59 -5.12
N SER A 108 29.57 3.88 -4.19
CA SER A 108 31.01 4.02 -3.89
C SER A 108 31.91 3.63 -5.07
N PRO A 109 31.80 2.43 -5.67
CA PRO A 109 32.64 2.06 -6.81
C PRO A 109 32.41 2.97 -8.02
N VAL A 110 31.15 3.30 -8.36
CA VAL A 110 30.82 4.16 -9.50
C VAL A 110 31.39 5.56 -9.32
N LEU A 111 31.11 6.24 -8.19
CA LEU A 111 31.62 7.60 -7.98
C LEU A 111 33.14 7.64 -7.83
N THR A 112 33.76 6.59 -7.27
CA THR A 112 35.22 6.47 -7.20
C THR A 112 35.84 6.39 -8.60
N ALA A 113 35.28 5.56 -9.48
CA ALA A 113 35.75 5.42 -10.87
C ALA A 113 35.51 6.71 -11.66
N PHE A 114 34.34 7.33 -11.51
CA PHE A 114 34.00 8.58 -12.17
C PHE A 114 34.91 9.73 -11.73
N PHE A 115 35.16 9.91 -10.43
CA PHE A 115 36.09 10.93 -9.95
C PHE A 115 37.54 10.66 -10.33
N ALA A 116 37.94 9.39 -10.48
CA ALA A 116 39.24 9.05 -11.05
C ALA A 116 39.36 9.53 -12.52
N PHE A 117 38.32 9.30 -13.31
CA PHE A 117 38.22 9.80 -14.67
C PHE A 117 38.25 11.34 -14.74
N LEU A 118 37.45 12.03 -13.92
CA LEU A 118 37.43 13.50 -13.90
C LEU A 118 38.79 14.07 -13.46
N ALA A 119 39.51 13.39 -12.56
CA ALA A 119 40.87 13.76 -12.18
C ALA A 119 41.85 13.61 -13.34
N GLN A 120 41.78 12.49 -14.08
CA GLN A 120 42.61 12.21 -15.24
C GLN A 120 42.40 13.25 -16.35
N LYS A 121 41.14 13.67 -16.57
CA LYS A 121 40.76 14.67 -17.57
C LYS A 121 40.93 16.12 -17.09
N SER A 122 41.21 16.32 -15.80
CA SER A 122 41.27 17.65 -15.17
C SER A 122 39.97 18.46 -15.33
N TYR A 123 38.82 17.79 -15.37
CA TYR A 123 37.51 18.43 -15.51
C TYR A 123 37.09 19.18 -14.26
N ILE A 124 37.49 18.68 -13.07
CA ILE A 124 37.23 19.34 -11.80
C ILE A 124 38.50 19.34 -10.93
N LYS A 125 38.73 20.42 -10.18
CA LYS A 125 39.97 20.60 -9.41
C LYS A 125 40.08 19.64 -8.22
N ASN A 126 38.96 19.33 -7.59
CA ASN A 126 38.92 18.53 -6.35
C ASN A 126 38.67 17.04 -6.61
N ALA A 127 38.79 16.56 -7.86
CA ALA A 127 38.46 15.19 -8.23
C ALA A 127 39.21 14.13 -7.40
N ASN A 128 40.51 14.35 -7.15
CA ASN A 128 41.33 13.45 -6.34
C ASN A 128 40.95 13.46 -4.85
N GLU A 129 40.44 14.58 -4.34
CA GLU A 129 39.96 14.69 -2.96
C GLU A 129 38.62 13.97 -2.81
N LEU A 130 37.69 14.23 -3.73
CA LEU A 130 36.40 13.55 -3.84
C LEU A 130 36.58 12.03 -3.94
N LYS A 131 37.42 11.56 -4.86
CA LYS A 131 37.76 10.13 -4.99
C LYS A 131 38.21 9.50 -3.67
N LYS A 132 39.14 10.15 -2.96
CA LYS A 132 39.64 9.66 -1.66
C LYS A 132 38.55 9.64 -0.59
N LYS A 133 37.67 10.64 -0.61
CA LYS A 133 36.56 10.75 0.35
C LYS A 133 35.49 9.69 0.08
N VAL A 134 35.07 9.48 -1.17
CA VAL A 134 34.15 8.38 -1.55
C VAL A 134 34.72 7.04 -1.13
N ALA A 135 35.98 6.73 -1.47
CA ALA A 135 36.60 5.45 -1.15
C ALA A 135 36.68 5.18 0.37
N LYS A 136 36.83 6.24 1.19
CA LYS A 136 36.79 6.13 2.65
C LYS A 136 35.37 5.90 3.16
N MET A 137 34.40 6.61 2.60
CA MET A 137 32.98 6.54 2.98
C MET A 137 32.29 5.26 2.49
N GLY A 138 32.83 4.59 1.46
CA GLY A 138 32.40 3.27 0.98
C GLY A 138 32.11 2.25 2.09
N LEU A 139 32.97 2.24 3.11
CA LEU A 139 32.83 1.36 4.28
C LEU A 139 31.79 1.84 5.29
N ASP A 140 31.55 3.16 5.36
CA ASP A 140 30.55 3.75 6.25
C ASP A 140 29.13 3.55 5.69
N PHE A 141 28.96 3.59 4.36
CA PHE A 141 27.71 3.21 3.70
C PHE A 141 27.34 1.78 4.01
N LYS A 142 28.24 0.81 3.74
CA LYS A 142 27.95 -0.60 4.02
C LYS A 142 27.50 -0.80 5.47
N LYS A 143 28.16 -0.13 6.42
CA LYS A 143 27.78 -0.17 7.84
C LYS A 143 26.45 0.53 8.13
N ALA A 144 26.17 1.66 7.50
CA ALA A 144 24.90 2.36 7.68
C ALA A 144 23.74 1.52 7.13
N TYR A 145 23.92 0.89 5.96
CA TYR A 145 22.98 -0.08 5.40
C TYR A 145 22.81 -1.28 6.34
N GLU A 146 23.91 -1.95 6.72
CA GLU A 146 23.88 -3.07 7.67
C GLU A 146 23.27 -2.68 9.02
N GLN A 147 23.41 -1.43 9.47
CA GLN A 147 22.86 -0.96 10.73
C GLN A 147 21.37 -0.64 10.63
N ILE A 148 20.92 0.01 9.55
CA ILE A 148 19.49 0.27 9.37
C ILE A 148 18.75 -1.04 9.12
N ASN A 149 19.31 -1.95 8.31
CA ASN A 149 18.74 -3.28 8.12
C ASN A 149 18.84 -4.15 9.38
N ALA A 150 19.83 -3.98 10.24
CA ALA A 150 19.88 -4.69 11.53
C ALA A 150 18.82 -4.17 12.51
N ASP A 151 18.49 -2.88 12.44
CA ASP A 151 17.37 -2.29 13.19
C ASP A 151 16.01 -2.77 12.60
N GLU A 152 15.93 -3.07 11.30
CA GLU A 152 14.76 -3.71 10.65
C GLU A 152 14.69 -5.24 10.93
N GLU A 153 15.82 -5.95 10.97
CA GLU A 153 15.88 -7.39 11.31
C GLU A 153 15.59 -7.66 12.81
N GLU A 154 15.83 -6.71 13.72
CA GLU A 154 15.36 -6.80 15.12
C GLU A 154 13.84 -6.58 15.26
N ASP A 155 13.18 -5.96 14.26
CA ASP A 155 11.72 -5.83 14.17
C ASP A 155 11.07 -6.97 13.34
N GLU A 156 11.85 -7.75 12.57
CA GLU A 156 11.39 -8.94 11.80
C GLU A 156 11.48 -10.29 12.57
N GLU A 157 11.66 -10.30 13.89
CA GLU A 157 11.30 -11.48 14.69
C GLU A 157 9.77 -11.46 14.99
N ASP A 158 9.00 -12.10 14.10
CA ASP A 158 7.57 -12.47 14.22
C ASP A 158 6.49 -11.36 14.07
N GLU A 159 6.58 -10.44 13.11
CA GLU A 159 5.41 -9.62 12.73
C GLU A 159 4.48 -10.38 11.75
N ALA A 160 3.37 -10.91 12.26
CA ALA A 160 2.34 -11.57 11.45
C ALA A 160 1.81 -10.65 10.35
N THR A 161 1.74 -11.12 9.10
CA THR A 161 1.13 -10.36 8.01
C THR A 161 -0.39 -10.44 8.05
N SER A 162 -1.07 -9.55 7.33
CA SER A 162 -2.53 -9.61 7.17
C SER A 162 -2.98 -10.94 6.53
N GLU A 163 -2.17 -11.49 5.63
CA GLU A 163 -2.46 -12.76 4.95
C GLU A 163 -2.33 -13.94 5.93
N ASP A 164 -1.27 -13.95 6.74
CA ASP A 164 -1.05 -14.99 7.77
C ASP A 164 -2.21 -15.02 8.76
N LEU A 165 -2.62 -13.86 9.27
CA LEU A 165 -3.73 -13.73 10.23
C LEU A 165 -5.06 -14.21 9.64
N LEU A 166 -5.33 -13.92 8.36
CA LEU A 166 -6.55 -14.36 7.70
C LEU A 166 -6.53 -15.86 7.39
N GLN A 167 -5.36 -16.42 7.09
CA GLN A 167 -5.18 -17.86 6.94
C GLN A 167 -5.43 -18.59 8.27
N GLU A 168 -4.83 -18.12 9.37
CA GLU A 168 -5.06 -18.67 10.71
C GLU A 168 -6.54 -18.59 11.10
N LEU A 169 -7.20 -17.45 10.84
CA LEU A 169 -8.63 -17.29 11.08
C LEU A 169 -9.46 -18.27 10.25
N GLN A 170 -9.09 -18.53 8.99
CA GLN A 170 -9.81 -19.46 8.12
C GLN A 170 -9.72 -20.89 8.65
N GLU A 171 -8.55 -21.33 9.10
CA GLU A 171 -8.36 -22.65 9.73
C GLU A 171 -9.22 -22.78 10.99
N LEU A 172 -9.18 -21.76 11.86
CA LEU A 172 -9.97 -21.71 13.08
C LEU A 172 -11.49 -21.66 12.81
N TYR A 173 -11.91 -21.00 11.72
CA TYR A 173 -13.31 -20.89 11.34
C TYR A 173 -13.92 -22.26 10.99
N VAL A 174 -13.14 -23.16 10.35
CA VAL A 174 -13.61 -24.51 10.00
C VAL A 174 -13.99 -25.30 11.26
N GLU A 175 -13.26 -25.10 12.35
CA GLU A 175 -13.55 -25.73 13.64
C GLU A 175 -14.72 -25.01 14.35
N TYR A 176 -14.73 -23.68 14.33
CA TYR A 176 -15.84 -22.87 14.86
C TYR A 176 -17.18 -23.23 14.22
N GLU A 177 -17.25 -23.41 12.89
CA GLU A 177 -18.46 -23.77 12.15
C GLU A 177 -19.09 -25.08 12.64
N GLN A 178 -18.26 -26.01 13.13
CA GLN A 178 -18.68 -27.31 13.67
C GLN A 178 -19.07 -27.23 15.16
N SER A 179 -18.74 -26.13 15.85
CA SER A 179 -18.97 -25.95 17.28
C SER A 179 -20.43 -25.64 17.63
N GLU A 180 -20.83 -25.91 18.87
CA GLU A 180 -22.16 -25.52 19.35
C GLU A 180 -22.37 -24.00 19.38
N TYR A 181 -21.29 -23.21 19.50
CA TYR A 181 -21.33 -21.75 19.47
C TYR A 181 -21.85 -21.24 18.13
N PHE A 182 -21.33 -21.78 17.03
CA PHE A 182 -21.81 -21.43 15.70
C PHE A 182 -23.22 -21.94 15.45
N GLN A 183 -23.52 -23.19 15.83
CA GLN A 183 -24.84 -23.79 15.59
C GLN A 183 -25.98 -23.09 16.36
N ASN A 184 -25.65 -22.33 17.42
CA ASN A 184 -26.61 -21.52 18.17
C ASN A 184 -26.90 -20.15 17.54
N LEU A 185 -26.16 -19.75 16.51
CA LEU A 185 -26.46 -18.55 15.72
C LEU A 185 -27.69 -18.77 14.82
N SER A 186 -28.38 -17.68 14.47
CA SER A 186 -29.46 -17.73 13.48
C SER A 186 -28.93 -18.09 12.08
N GLU A 187 -29.78 -18.57 11.17
CA GLU A 187 -29.38 -18.90 9.79
C GLU A 187 -28.69 -17.72 9.09
N PHE A 188 -29.20 -16.50 9.27
CA PHE A 188 -28.56 -15.30 8.74
C PHE A 188 -27.18 -15.06 9.36
N GLN A 189 -27.08 -15.14 10.70
CA GLN A 189 -25.81 -14.96 11.40
C GLN A 189 -24.77 -16.01 11.00
N GLN A 190 -25.17 -17.26 10.80
CA GLN A 190 -24.29 -18.31 10.29
C GLN A 190 -23.77 -17.96 8.89
N SER A 191 -24.66 -17.50 7.99
CA SER A 191 -24.26 -17.12 6.63
C SER A 191 -23.34 -15.90 6.58
N ALA A 192 -23.47 -14.97 7.53
CA ALA A 192 -22.69 -13.73 7.60
C ALA A 192 -21.39 -13.88 8.42
N ALA A 193 -21.26 -14.95 9.22
CA ALA A 193 -20.21 -15.10 10.22
C ALA A 193 -18.80 -14.98 9.65
N PHE A 194 -18.47 -15.74 8.61
CA PHE A 194 -17.14 -15.71 8.01
C PHE A 194 -16.76 -14.30 7.55
N GLY A 195 -17.62 -13.65 6.77
CA GLY A 195 -17.37 -12.31 6.24
C GLY A 195 -17.19 -11.27 7.36
N ILE A 196 -18.01 -11.34 8.41
CA ILE A 196 -17.89 -10.45 9.57
C ILE A 196 -16.58 -10.68 10.33
N LEU A 197 -16.19 -11.94 10.58
CA LEU A 197 -14.97 -12.26 11.32
C LEU A 197 -13.71 -11.87 10.54
N VAL A 198 -13.68 -12.12 9.24
CA VAL A 198 -12.61 -11.69 8.34
C VAL A 198 -12.46 -10.17 8.38
N ASN A 199 -13.54 -9.42 8.14
CA ASN A 199 -13.47 -7.95 8.11
C ASN A 199 -13.16 -7.37 9.49
N PHE A 200 -13.66 -7.95 10.57
CA PHE A 200 -13.31 -7.50 11.92
C PHE A 200 -11.81 -7.68 12.18
N THR A 201 -11.26 -8.85 11.84
CA THR A 201 -9.84 -9.19 12.06
C THR A 201 -8.93 -8.33 11.19
N ASP A 202 -9.25 -8.22 9.89
CA ASP A 202 -8.53 -7.37 8.95
C ASP A 202 -8.53 -5.90 9.42
N PHE A 203 -9.67 -5.37 9.83
CA PHE A 203 -9.74 -3.97 10.29
C PHE A 203 -9.02 -3.75 11.63
N ALA A 204 -9.04 -4.75 12.52
CA ALA A 204 -8.30 -4.71 13.77
C ALA A 204 -6.79 -4.64 13.51
N PHE A 205 -6.31 -5.40 12.54
CA PHE A 205 -4.91 -5.40 12.14
C PHE A 205 -4.55 -4.13 11.35
N GLN A 206 -5.18 -3.89 10.21
CA GLN A 206 -4.85 -2.82 9.27
C GLN A 206 -4.95 -1.40 9.88
N PHE A 207 -6.00 -1.13 10.65
CA PHE A 207 -6.22 0.23 11.17
C PHE A 207 -5.65 0.46 12.57
N HIS A 208 -5.28 -0.61 13.29
CA HIS A 208 -4.94 -0.50 14.70
C HIS A 208 -3.76 -1.36 15.16
N ASN A 209 -3.17 -2.16 14.27
CA ASN A 209 -2.11 -3.13 14.56
C ASN A 209 -2.47 -4.07 15.72
N ILE A 210 -3.67 -4.66 15.66
CA ILE A 210 -4.19 -5.58 16.68
C ILE A 210 -4.36 -6.98 16.07
N THR A 211 -3.60 -7.93 16.58
CA THR A 211 -3.72 -9.36 16.28
C THR A 211 -4.78 -10.03 17.19
N PRO A 212 -5.35 -11.20 16.79
CA PRO A 212 -6.40 -11.88 17.55
C PRO A 212 -6.08 -12.20 19.01
N ASP A 213 -4.84 -12.59 19.30
CA ASP A 213 -4.32 -12.87 20.66
C ASP A 213 -4.34 -11.62 21.57
N LYS A 214 -4.34 -10.42 20.98
CA LYS A 214 -4.35 -9.14 21.70
C LYS A 214 -5.75 -8.56 21.90
N TRP A 215 -6.81 -9.21 21.41
CA TRP A 215 -8.18 -8.68 21.56
C TRP A 215 -8.56 -8.50 23.03
N ASN A 216 -9.07 -7.32 23.34
CA ASN A 216 -9.50 -6.90 24.66
C ASN A 216 -10.66 -5.91 24.56
N PRO A 217 -11.34 -5.57 25.67
CA PRO A 217 -12.54 -4.73 25.59
C PRO A 217 -12.31 -3.37 24.94
N ASP A 218 -11.16 -2.73 25.15
CA ASP A 218 -10.93 -1.36 24.69
C ASP A 218 -10.55 -1.34 23.20
N ASN A 219 -9.80 -2.32 22.74
CA ASN A 219 -9.38 -2.39 21.34
C ASN A 219 -10.51 -2.92 20.43
N VAL A 220 -11.32 -3.88 20.89
CA VAL A 220 -12.54 -4.32 20.20
C VAL A 220 -13.54 -3.16 20.08
N GLU A 221 -13.74 -2.37 21.14
CA GLU A 221 -14.57 -1.15 21.04
C GLU A 221 -14.03 -0.18 20.00
N LYS A 222 -12.71 0.02 19.96
CA LYS A 222 -12.07 0.92 19.01
C LYS A 222 -12.43 0.51 17.58
N VAL A 223 -12.23 -0.76 17.21
CA VAL A 223 -12.56 -1.29 15.87
C VAL A 223 -14.04 -1.07 15.55
N CYS A 224 -14.94 -1.49 16.46
CA CYS A 224 -16.39 -1.41 16.28
C CYS A 224 -16.96 0.01 16.25
N LEU A 225 -16.28 1.02 16.81
CA LEU A 225 -16.79 2.39 16.87
C LEU A 225 -16.06 3.38 15.95
N THR A 226 -14.91 2.98 15.38
CA THR A 226 -14.15 3.81 14.45
C THR A 226 -14.13 3.21 13.06
N SER A 227 -13.38 2.13 12.85
CA SER A 227 -12.95 1.71 11.52
C SER A 227 -14.05 0.96 10.79
N LEU A 228 -14.73 0.01 11.46
CA LEU A 228 -15.81 -0.76 10.84
C LEU A 228 -16.99 0.11 10.39
N PRO A 229 -17.60 0.96 11.25
CA PRO A 229 -18.72 1.81 10.81
C PRO A 229 -18.35 2.79 9.70
N LYS A 230 -17.09 3.23 9.65
CA LYS A 230 -16.58 4.20 8.68
C LYS A 230 -16.28 3.56 7.32
N SER A 231 -15.74 2.35 7.29
CA SER A 231 -15.10 1.79 6.09
C SER A 231 -15.65 0.42 5.63
N PHE A 232 -16.36 -0.34 6.47
CA PHE A 232 -16.94 -1.63 6.07
C PHE A 232 -18.29 -1.43 5.33
N PRO A 233 -18.40 -1.80 4.03
CA PRO A 233 -19.60 -1.60 3.22
C PRO A 233 -20.60 -2.74 3.43
N ALA A 234 -21.43 -2.60 4.45
CA ALA A 234 -22.49 -3.56 4.75
C ALA A 234 -23.78 -2.86 5.16
N ASP A 235 -24.89 -3.56 4.99
CA ASP A 235 -26.22 -3.08 5.39
C ASP A 235 -26.44 -3.15 6.90
N GLU A 236 -27.56 -2.56 7.35
CA GLU A 236 -27.92 -2.53 8.76
C GLU A 236 -28.09 -3.94 9.36
N GLU A 237 -28.69 -4.88 8.61
CA GLU A 237 -28.89 -6.27 9.05
C GLU A 237 -27.55 -6.97 9.34
N THR A 238 -26.53 -6.75 8.50
CA THR A 238 -25.17 -7.27 8.72
C THR A 238 -24.53 -6.65 9.97
N PHE A 239 -24.70 -5.35 10.21
CA PHE A 239 -24.21 -4.71 11.44
C PHE A 239 -24.96 -5.17 12.70
N GLU A 240 -26.26 -5.48 12.61
CA GLU A 240 -27.03 -6.11 13.69
C GLU A 240 -26.55 -7.52 14.02
N ALA A 241 -26.09 -8.29 13.02
CA ALA A 241 -25.54 -9.62 13.23
C ALA A 241 -24.13 -9.62 13.84
N MET A 242 -23.39 -8.52 13.72
CA MET A 242 -21.98 -8.45 14.08
C MET A 242 -21.71 -8.73 15.57
N VAL A 243 -22.45 -8.09 16.49
CA VAL A 243 -22.24 -8.31 17.94
C VAL A 243 -22.58 -9.75 18.35
N PRO A 244 -23.72 -10.35 17.97
CA PRO A 244 -23.99 -11.76 18.24
C PRO A 244 -22.90 -12.72 17.74
N ILE A 245 -22.40 -12.50 16.52
CA ILE A 245 -21.36 -13.34 15.90
C ILE A 245 -20.03 -13.18 16.65
N LEU A 246 -19.58 -11.95 16.89
CA LEU A 246 -18.34 -11.68 17.64
C LEU A 246 -18.43 -12.27 19.04
N LYS A 247 -19.56 -12.14 19.74
CA LYS A 247 -19.76 -12.75 21.05
C LYS A 247 -19.66 -14.27 20.99
N SER A 248 -20.28 -14.90 20.00
CA SER A 248 -20.24 -16.34 19.83
C SER A 248 -18.81 -16.83 19.56
N PHE A 249 -18.10 -16.16 18.65
CA PHE A 249 -16.72 -16.50 18.31
C PHE A 249 -15.75 -16.30 19.49
N MET A 250 -15.88 -15.22 20.26
CA MET A 250 -15.04 -15.00 21.44
C MET A 250 -15.25 -16.07 22.52
N ARG A 251 -16.48 -16.62 22.63
CA ARG A 251 -16.79 -17.73 23.54
C ARG A 251 -16.23 -19.06 23.05
N TYR A 252 -16.19 -19.25 21.75
CA TYR A 252 -15.49 -20.38 21.14
C TYR A 252 -13.97 -20.27 21.37
N LEU A 253 -13.36 -19.11 21.14
CA LEU A 253 -11.94 -18.89 21.45
C LEU A 253 -11.61 -19.15 22.94
N GLU A 254 -12.52 -18.79 23.84
CA GLU A 254 -12.39 -19.09 25.27
C GLU A 254 -12.49 -20.60 25.57
N SER A 255 -13.27 -21.38 24.81
CA SER A 255 -13.35 -22.84 25.00
C SER A 255 -12.10 -23.57 24.51
N GLU A 256 -11.40 -23.00 23.53
CA GLU A 256 -10.16 -23.54 22.98
C GLU A 256 -8.89 -22.99 23.67
N ASP A 257 -9.03 -22.29 24.81
CA ASP A 257 -7.93 -21.64 25.54
C ASP A 257 -7.12 -20.63 24.68
N LEU A 258 -7.73 -20.07 23.62
CA LEU A 258 -7.11 -19.11 22.69
C LEU A 258 -7.41 -17.65 23.06
N GLN A 259 -8.41 -17.40 23.92
CA GLN A 259 -8.74 -16.06 24.39
C GLN A 259 -9.11 -16.07 25.87
N GLU A 260 -8.56 -15.11 26.61
CA GLU A 260 -8.89 -14.92 28.02
C GLU A 260 -9.82 -13.70 28.22
N ASN A 261 -10.47 -13.63 29.37
CA ASN A 261 -11.27 -12.46 29.78
C ASN A 261 -12.44 -12.13 28.83
N THR A 262 -12.96 -13.11 28.10
CA THR A 262 -14.06 -12.97 27.13
C THR A 262 -15.31 -12.32 27.74
N ASP A 263 -15.61 -12.58 29.02
CA ASP A 263 -16.70 -11.89 29.73
C ASP A 263 -16.62 -10.36 29.62
N ARG A 264 -15.42 -9.78 29.72
CA ARG A 264 -15.26 -8.32 29.64
C ARG A 264 -15.46 -7.81 28.22
N ILE A 265 -15.03 -8.58 27.22
CA ILE A 265 -15.19 -8.25 25.80
C ILE A 265 -16.67 -8.32 25.43
N VAL A 266 -17.35 -9.43 25.76
CA VAL A 266 -18.77 -9.65 25.51
C VAL A 266 -19.62 -8.55 26.17
N ASN A 267 -19.35 -8.23 27.44
CA ASN A 267 -20.05 -7.14 28.14
C ASN A 267 -19.78 -5.75 27.53
N ARG A 268 -18.64 -5.57 26.83
CA ARG A 268 -18.35 -4.32 26.12
C ARG A 268 -19.12 -4.27 24.80
N LEU A 269 -19.12 -5.36 24.03
CA LEU A 269 -19.89 -5.48 22.79
C LEU A 269 -21.38 -5.16 23.00
N ASP A 270 -21.99 -5.72 24.05
CA ASP A 270 -23.40 -5.44 24.42
C ASP A 270 -23.67 -3.94 24.68
N LYS A 271 -22.68 -3.19 25.20
CA LYS A 271 -22.83 -1.76 25.51
C LYS A 271 -22.66 -0.87 24.30
N ILE A 272 -21.93 -1.34 23.28
CA ILE A 272 -21.57 -0.53 22.11
C ILE A 272 -22.39 -0.87 20.87
N GLU A 273 -23.09 -2.01 20.84
CA GLU A 273 -23.88 -2.52 19.71
C GLU A 273 -24.72 -1.44 19.02
N ARG A 274 -25.61 -0.79 19.78
CA ARG A 274 -26.47 0.28 19.26
C ARG A 274 -25.67 1.45 18.67
N LYS A 275 -24.58 1.84 19.33
CA LYS A 275 -23.75 2.97 18.89
C LYS A 275 -22.94 2.62 17.64
N MET A 276 -22.52 1.37 17.49
CA MET A 276 -21.88 0.86 16.27
C MET A 276 -22.85 0.95 15.10
N ILE A 277 -24.08 0.45 15.26
CA ILE A 277 -25.12 0.50 14.21
C ILE A 277 -25.45 1.94 13.84
N GLU A 278 -25.70 2.81 14.84
CA GLU A 278 -25.97 4.25 14.62
C GLU A 278 -24.85 4.93 13.79
N LYS A 279 -23.58 4.59 14.05
CA LYS A 279 -22.44 5.10 13.27
C LYS A 279 -22.32 4.45 11.89
N ALA A 280 -22.77 3.21 11.76
CA ALA A 280 -22.62 2.43 10.54
C ALA A 280 -23.63 2.83 9.47
N ILE A 281 -24.81 3.30 9.87
CA ILE A 281 -25.86 3.81 8.97
C ILE A 281 -25.78 5.33 8.73
N ASP A 282 -24.94 6.04 9.48
CA ASP A 282 -24.72 7.48 9.30
C ASP A 282 -23.83 7.74 8.07
N GLU A 283 -24.45 8.15 6.96
CA GLU A 283 -23.75 8.49 5.72
C GLU A 283 -22.65 9.55 5.91
N ASP A 284 -22.75 10.43 6.91
CA ASP A 284 -21.73 11.44 7.19
C ASP A 284 -20.50 10.87 7.92
N ASN A 285 -20.63 9.67 8.51
CA ASN A 285 -19.53 8.94 9.14
C ASN A 285 -18.74 8.07 8.14
N TRP A 286 -19.26 7.84 6.93
CA TRP A 286 -18.63 6.98 5.93
C TRP A 286 -17.43 7.64 5.25
N ASP A 287 -16.41 6.84 4.93
CA ASP A 287 -15.34 7.27 4.03
C ASP A 287 -15.76 7.21 2.55
N ALA A 288 -14.85 7.63 1.67
CA ALA A 288 -15.09 7.65 0.23
C ALA A 288 -15.37 6.26 -0.33
N ASN A 289 -14.64 5.23 0.11
CA ASN A 289 -14.75 3.87 -0.40
C ASN A 289 -16.10 3.26 -0.02
N LYS A 290 -16.44 3.30 1.28
CA LYS A 290 -17.75 2.84 1.76
C LYS A 290 -18.88 3.59 1.07
N THR A 291 -18.75 4.90 0.85
CA THR A 291 -19.77 5.69 0.14
C THR A 291 -20.06 5.12 -1.26
N ILE A 292 -19.02 4.81 -2.03
CA ILE A 292 -19.18 4.27 -3.40
C ILE A 292 -19.72 2.84 -3.35
N MET A 293 -19.18 2.01 -2.47
CA MET A 293 -19.58 0.60 -2.35
C MET A 293 -21.03 0.46 -1.90
N MET A 294 -21.48 1.27 -0.95
CA MET A 294 -22.88 1.28 -0.50
C MET A 294 -23.84 1.70 -1.63
N MET A 295 -23.47 2.67 -2.47
CA MET A 295 -24.28 3.02 -3.65
C MET A 295 -24.42 1.82 -4.61
N GLY A 296 -23.35 1.02 -4.78
CA GLY A 296 -23.40 -0.21 -5.57
C GLY A 296 -24.33 -1.26 -4.95
N LEU A 297 -24.18 -1.53 -3.65
CA LEU A 297 -25.02 -2.48 -2.92
C LEU A 297 -26.51 -2.12 -2.98
N GLU A 298 -26.86 -0.85 -2.81
CA GLU A 298 -28.23 -0.36 -2.91
C GLU A 298 -28.83 -0.56 -4.31
N GLN A 299 -28.00 -0.63 -5.35
CA GLN A 299 -28.40 -0.95 -6.72
C GLN A 299 -28.34 -2.47 -7.03
N GLY A 300 -27.97 -3.29 -6.04
CA GLY A 300 -27.85 -4.75 -6.17
C GLY A 300 -26.63 -5.18 -6.98
N ILE A 301 -25.60 -4.33 -7.06
CA ILE A 301 -24.33 -4.64 -7.71
C ILE A 301 -23.53 -5.63 -6.85
N ASP A 302 -23.01 -6.67 -7.49
CA ASP A 302 -22.05 -7.57 -6.86
C ASP A 302 -20.69 -6.87 -6.76
N LEU A 303 -20.31 -6.44 -5.54
CA LEU A 303 -19.06 -5.71 -5.32
C LEU A 303 -17.80 -6.52 -5.66
N THR A 304 -17.91 -7.86 -5.73
CA THR A 304 -16.80 -8.75 -6.08
C THR A 304 -16.63 -8.90 -7.59
N ASN A 305 -17.63 -8.48 -8.38
CA ASN A 305 -17.60 -8.55 -9.82
C ASN A 305 -17.02 -7.26 -10.40
N GLU A 306 -15.75 -7.31 -10.79
CA GLU A 306 -15.03 -6.16 -11.35
C GLU A 306 -15.75 -5.52 -12.55
N PHE A 307 -16.37 -6.32 -13.42
CA PHE A 307 -17.10 -5.80 -14.58
C PHE A 307 -18.36 -5.04 -14.17
N GLU A 308 -19.14 -5.59 -13.23
CA GLU A 308 -20.35 -4.91 -12.73
C GLU A 308 -19.98 -3.63 -11.98
N MET A 309 -18.91 -3.66 -11.16
CA MET A 309 -18.42 -2.47 -10.47
C MET A 309 -17.92 -1.39 -11.44
N LYS A 310 -17.21 -1.79 -12.50
CA LYS A 310 -16.70 -0.85 -13.51
C LYS A 310 -17.84 -0.18 -14.29
N ASP A 311 -18.82 -0.98 -14.73
CA ASP A 311 -20.00 -0.47 -15.42
C ASP A 311 -20.79 0.46 -14.48
N PHE A 312 -20.99 0.06 -13.22
CA PHE A 312 -21.63 0.89 -12.20
C PHE A 312 -20.91 2.23 -12.00
N ILE A 313 -19.58 2.24 -11.85
CA ILE A 313 -18.79 3.46 -11.66
C ILE A 313 -18.93 4.41 -12.85
N GLU A 314 -18.86 3.88 -14.08
CA GLU A 314 -18.97 4.71 -15.28
C GLU A 314 -20.39 5.25 -15.46
N GLU A 315 -21.42 4.43 -15.22
CA GLU A 315 -22.83 4.83 -15.31
C GLU A 315 -23.23 5.85 -14.22
N ASN A 316 -22.63 5.78 -13.04
CA ASN A 316 -22.93 6.64 -11.89
C ASN A 316 -21.88 7.73 -11.65
N LYS A 317 -20.97 7.97 -12.61
CA LYS A 317 -19.81 8.87 -12.47
C LYS A 317 -20.14 10.27 -11.96
N ASP A 318 -21.20 10.88 -12.48
CA ASP A 318 -21.61 12.24 -12.07
C ASP A 318 -22.11 12.27 -10.61
N GLU A 319 -22.84 11.23 -10.18
CA GLU A 319 -23.34 11.11 -8.82
C GLU A 319 -22.21 10.81 -7.83
N ILE A 320 -21.32 9.87 -8.20
CA ILE A 320 -20.10 9.57 -7.46
C ILE A 320 -19.29 10.86 -7.29
N GLN A 321 -19.04 11.59 -8.38
CA GLN A 321 -18.28 12.84 -8.33
C GLN A 321 -18.94 13.87 -7.39
N LYS A 322 -20.27 13.98 -7.39
CA LYS A 322 -21.01 14.87 -6.49
C LYS A 322 -20.87 14.43 -5.03
N LYS A 323 -20.99 13.14 -4.71
CA LYS A 323 -20.74 12.63 -3.35
C LYS A 323 -19.28 12.81 -2.94
N MET A 324 -18.32 12.67 -3.87
CA MET A 324 -16.89 12.85 -3.60
C MET A 324 -16.50 14.29 -3.25
N GLN A 325 -17.28 15.31 -3.65
CA GLN A 325 -17.01 16.70 -3.31
C GLN A 325 -16.91 16.95 -1.79
N ARG A 326 -17.64 16.19 -0.97
CA ARG A 326 -17.57 16.32 0.50
C ARG A 326 -16.23 15.88 1.10
N PHE A 327 -15.49 15.04 0.39
CA PHE A 327 -14.18 14.55 0.82
C PHE A 327 -13.01 15.43 0.34
N GLN A 328 -13.21 16.26 -0.70
CA GLN A 328 -12.18 17.11 -1.31
C GLN A 328 -11.64 18.22 -0.39
N SER A 329 -12.32 18.53 0.71
CA SER A 329 -11.88 19.50 1.73
C SER A 329 -10.91 18.92 2.78
N THR A 330 -10.61 17.62 2.73
CA THR A 330 -9.74 16.94 3.70
C THR A 330 -8.45 16.52 3.00
N LYS A 331 -7.34 17.22 3.23
CA LYS A 331 -5.99 16.83 2.77
C LYS A 331 -5.45 15.60 3.52
N GLN A 332 -6.12 14.47 3.36
CA GLN A 332 -5.55 13.17 3.68
C GLN A 332 -5.88 12.25 2.51
N GLU A 333 -4.99 12.28 1.51
CA GLU A 333 -4.85 11.22 0.53
C GLU A 333 -4.37 9.98 1.28
N THR A 334 -5.30 9.13 1.69
CA THR A 334 -4.99 7.71 1.80
C THR A 334 -5.39 7.09 0.49
N SER A 335 -4.50 7.16 -0.50
CA SER A 335 -4.48 6.18 -1.59
C SER A 335 -4.20 4.85 -0.92
N SER A 336 -5.26 4.14 -0.53
CA SER A 336 -5.12 2.90 0.22
C SER A 336 -4.42 1.86 -0.66
N PRO A 337 -3.25 1.33 -0.25
CA PRO A 337 -2.62 0.18 -0.90
C PRO A 337 -3.60 -0.99 -1.05
N ILE A 338 -4.60 -1.08 -0.14
CA ILE A 338 -5.71 -2.03 -0.18
C ILE A 338 -6.51 -1.93 -1.48
N LEU A 339 -6.71 -0.77 -2.11
CA LEU A 339 -7.43 -0.75 -3.39
C LEU A 339 -6.63 -1.43 -4.50
N ASN A 340 -5.32 -1.20 -4.56
CA ASN A 340 -4.45 -1.84 -5.54
C ASN A 340 -4.25 -3.34 -5.26
N GLU A 341 -4.09 -3.71 -3.99
CA GLU A 341 -4.00 -5.09 -3.52
C GLU A 341 -5.33 -5.84 -3.66
N MET A 342 -6.47 -5.22 -3.36
CA MET A 342 -7.81 -5.81 -3.50
C MET A 342 -8.19 -6.00 -4.97
N PHE A 343 -7.83 -5.08 -5.88
CA PHE A 343 -7.99 -5.31 -7.33
C PHE A 343 -7.10 -6.47 -7.84
N LYS A 344 -5.91 -6.66 -7.25
CA LYS A 344 -4.99 -7.76 -7.57
C LYS A 344 -5.50 -9.10 -7.02
N TYR A 345 -5.96 -9.13 -5.76
CA TYR A 345 -6.55 -10.29 -5.10
C TYR A 345 -7.85 -10.76 -5.76
N MET A 346 -8.74 -9.84 -6.16
CA MET A 346 -9.96 -10.17 -6.91
C MET A 346 -9.69 -10.71 -8.33
N SER A 347 -8.56 -10.32 -8.92
CA SER A 347 -8.06 -10.84 -10.20
C SER A 347 -7.51 -12.28 -10.07
N GLU A 348 -6.95 -12.64 -8.91
CA GLU A 348 -6.28 -13.93 -8.69
C GLU A 348 -7.18 -14.98 -8.00
N ALA A 349 -8.17 -14.57 -7.20
CA ALA A 349 -9.12 -15.42 -6.49
C ALA A 349 -10.29 -15.96 -7.35
N SER A 350 -10.05 -16.21 -8.65
CA SER A 350 -11.07 -16.77 -9.57
C SER A 350 -11.49 -18.23 -9.26
N HIS A 351 -11.07 -18.78 -8.13
CA HIS A 351 -11.48 -20.09 -7.62
C HIS A 351 -11.76 -20.04 -6.12
N GLU A 352 -12.88 -19.45 -5.69
CA GLU A 352 -13.77 -20.04 -4.66
C GLU A 352 -15.10 -19.27 -4.53
N THR A 353 -16.11 -19.99 -4.08
CA THR A 353 -17.55 -19.75 -4.33
C THR A 353 -18.19 -18.74 -3.39
N VAL A 354 -18.78 -17.67 -3.94
CA VAL A 354 -19.81 -16.88 -3.22
C VAL A 354 -21.10 -17.70 -3.13
N PHE A 355 -21.53 -17.97 -1.89
CA PHE A 355 -22.79 -18.64 -1.59
C PHE A 355 -23.98 -17.71 -1.92
N ARG A 356 -24.85 -18.12 -2.84
CA ARG A 356 -26.20 -17.56 -2.96
C ARG A 356 -27.13 -18.45 -2.14
N SER A 357 -27.85 -17.88 -1.19
CA SER A 357 -28.87 -18.58 -0.39
C SER A 357 -30.08 -19.05 -1.23
N GLU A 358 -30.24 -18.52 -2.46
CA GLU A 358 -31.29 -18.94 -3.39
C GLU A 358 -30.74 -19.44 -4.74
N PRO A 359 -31.36 -20.46 -5.37
CA PRO A 359 -31.00 -20.89 -6.71
C PRO A 359 -31.15 -19.74 -7.70
N LYS A 360 -30.10 -19.42 -8.46
CA LYS A 360 -30.15 -18.43 -9.55
C LYS A 360 -31.18 -18.85 -10.59
N ILE A 361 -32.33 -18.17 -10.64
CA ILE A 361 -33.33 -18.35 -11.70
C ILE A 361 -32.71 -17.85 -13.01
N GLY A 362 -32.50 -18.74 -13.96
CA GLY A 362 -32.01 -18.38 -15.28
C GLY A 362 -33.02 -17.51 -16.01
N ARG A 363 -32.57 -16.47 -16.73
CA ARG A 363 -33.44 -15.60 -17.56
C ARG A 363 -34.35 -16.37 -18.53
N ASN A 364 -33.97 -17.60 -18.90
CA ASN A 364 -34.73 -18.47 -19.79
C ASN A 364 -35.58 -19.53 -19.08
N ASP A 365 -35.51 -19.63 -17.75
CA ASP A 365 -36.24 -20.61 -16.94
C ASP A 365 -37.71 -20.21 -16.78
N PRO A 366 -38.61 -21.17 -16.46
CA PRO A 366 -40.00 -20.87 -16.18
C PRO A 366 -40.15 -19.87 -15.03
N CYS A 367 -40.98 -18.85 -15.24
CA CYS A 367 -41.23 -17.82 -14.23
C CYS A 367 -42.01 -18.39 -13.04
N LEU A 368 -41.53 -18.12 -11.82
CA LEU A 368 -42.10 -18.63 -10.57
C LEU A 368 -43.50 -18.06 -10.23
N CYS A 369 -43.98 -17.05 -10.94
CA CYS A 369 -45.34 -16.52 -10.76
C CYS A 369 -46.45 -17.42 -11.33
N GLY A 370 -46.09 -18.59 -11.87
CA GLY A 370 -47.05 -19.57 -12.42
C GLY A 370 -47.58 -19.23 -13.81
N SER A 371 -47.01 -18.23 -14.50
CA SER A 371 -47.49 -17.79 -15.81
C SER A 371 -47.14 -18.74 -16.97
N GLY A 372 -46.24 -19.71 -16.75
CA GLY A 372 -45.72 -20.61 -17.78
C GLY A 372 -44.79 -19.95 -18.82
N LYS A 373 -44.45 -18.67 -18.66
CA LYS A 373 -43.51 -17.93 -19.53
C LYS A 373 -42.09 -18.01 -18.98
N LYS A 374 -41.09 -17.78 -19.84
CA LYS A 374 -39.69 -17.57 -19.41
C LYS A 374 -39.59 -16.33 -18.51
N TYR A 375 -38.74 -16.36 -17.48
CA TYR A 375 -38.58 -15.28 -16.49
C TYR A 375 -38.42 -13.89 -17.14
N LYS A 376 -37.52 -13.76 -18.14
CA LYS A 376 -37.28 -12.52 -18.92
C LYS A 376 -38.46 -11.97 -19.73
N LYS A 377 -39.55 -12.73 -19.84
CA LYS A 377 -40.76 -12.33 -20.59
C LYS A 377 -41.97 -12.20 -19.67
N CYS A 378 -41.73 -12.13 -18.35
CA CYS A 378 -42.79 -12.10 -17.36
C CYS A 378 -42.46 -11.19 -16.18
N CYS A 379 -41.53 -11.60 -15.31
CA CYS A 379 -41.25 -10.92 -14.03
C CYS A 379 -39.83 -10.36 -13.95
N GLY A 380 -39.04 -10.44 -15.02
CA GLY A 380 -37.72 -9.83 -15.13
C GLY A 380 -37.33 -9.54 -16.57
#